data_AF-A0A1E4HF75-F1
#
_entry.id   AF-A0A1E4HF75-F1
#
_cell.length_a   1.000
_cell.length_b   1.000
_cell.length_c   1.000
_cell.angle_alpha   90.00
_cell.angle_beta   90.00
_cell.angle_gamma   90.00
#
_symmetry.space_group_name_H-M   'P 1'
#
loop_
_entity.id
_entity.type
_entity.pdbx_description
1 polymer ?
#
loop_
_entity_poly.entity_id
_entity_poly.type
_entity_poly.pdbx_seq_one_letter_code
_entity_poly.pdbx_strand_id
1 'polypeptide(L)'
;MLCGWQLWEWPHVMIEAEFHAVWLSPEGAMVDVTPKPQGETRILFVPDPRRCYTGRVVDNVRLPLRDDQLIRHFIRAAELKTIVMNRGERASQYGHVSVPADEIEPLLLAQQFLGQSLASGLRDHDPCLCRSGGKYKRCHGHQFKPLLGR
;
A
#
# COMPACT_ATOMS: atom_id res chain seq x y z
N MET A 1 20.07 4.69 -13.62
CA MET A 1 18.74 4.11 -13.33
C MET A 1 17.71 5.15 -13.68
N LEU A 2 16.55 4.73 -14.19
CA LEU A 2 15.42 5.61 -14.48
C LEU A 2 14.35 5.37 -13.42
N CYS A 3 14.04 6.39 -12.62
CA CYS A 3 12.99 6.31 -11.61
C CYS A 3 11.62 6.63 -12.22
N GLY A 4 10.58 6.10 -11.58
CA GLY A 4 9.20 6.27 -12.00
C GLY A 4 8.26 5.47 -11.11
N TRP A 5 7.20 4.98 -11.72
CA TRP A 5 6.14 4.25 -11.04
C TRP A 5 5.87 2.95 -11.76
N GLN A 6 5.89 1.83 -11.04
CA GLN A 6 5.26 0.61 -11.53
C GLN A 6 3.79 0.62 -11.11
N LEU A 7 2.91 0.24 -12.03
CA LEU A 7 1.47 0.25 -11.80
C LEU A 7 0.97 -1.17 -11.53
N TRP A 8 0.24 -1.30 -10.43
CA TRP A 8 -0.44 -2.52 -10.01
C TRP A 8 -1.94 -2.31 -9.99
N GLU A 9 -2.68 -3.34 -10.37
CA GLU A 9 -4.11 -3.42 -10.17
C GLU A 9 -4.45 -4.51 -9.16
N TRP A 10 -5.22 -4.15 -8.15
CA TRP A 10 -6.03 -5.13 -7.42
C TRP A 10 -7.46 -5.03 -7.96
N PRO A 11 -7.92 -6.02 -8.75
CA PRO A 11 -9.19 -5.95 -9.46
C PRO A 11 -10.36 -5.55 -8.55
N HIS A 12 -11.14 -4.56 -9.00
CA HIS A 12 -12.31 -4.00 -8.30
C HIS A 12 -12.03 -3.33 -6.94
N VAL A 13 -10.76 -3.22 -6.52
CA VAL A 13 -10.34 -2.63 -5.25
C VAL A 13 -9.61 -1.32 -5.48
N MET A 14 -8.40 -1.37 -6.04
CA MET A 14 -7.56 -0.17 -6.18
C MET A 14 -6.53 -0.32 -7.29
N ILE A 15 -6.04 0.83 -7.76
CA ILE A 15 -4.78 0.93 -8.52
C ILE A 15 -3.70 1.45 -7.57
N GLU A 16 -2.51 0.88 -7.65
CA GLU A 16 -1.35 1.30 -6.87
C GLU A 16 -0.20 1.65 -7.80
N ALA A 17 0.33 2.86 -7.65
CA ALA A 17 1.57 3.30 -8.25
C ALA A 17 2.67 3.17 -7.20
N GLU A 18 3.53 2.16 -7.36
CA GLU A 18 4.66 1.92 -6.48
C GLU A 18 5.90 2.59 -7.05
N PHE A 19 6.60 3.37 -6.21
CA PHE A 19 7.81 4.05 -6.65
C PHE A 19 8.88 3.00 -6.98
N HIS A 20 9.37 3.05 -8.22
CA HIS A 20 10.24 2.00 -8.75
C HIS A 20 11.36 2.58 -9.61
N ALA A 21 12.40 1.79 -9.81
CA ALA A 21 13.51 2.12 -10.69
C ALA A 21 13.80 0.97 -11.65
N VAL A 22 14.02 1.32 -12.92
CA VAL A 22 14.45 0.38 -13.95
C VAL A 22 15.87 0.71 -14.41
N TRP A 23 16.60 -0.30 -14.87
CA TRP A 23 17.84 -0.08 -15.60
C TRP A 23 17.51 0.37 -17.03
N LEU A 24 18.25 1.37 -17.52
CA LEU A 24 18.18 1.82 -18.91
C LEU A 24 19.45 1.35 -19.60
N SER A 25 19.32 0.50 -20.61
CA SER A 25 20.48 0.01 -21.37
C SER A 25 21.09 1.13 -22.23
N PRO A 26 22.35 0.99 -22.67
CA PRO A 26 22.96 1.93 -23.63
C PRO A 26 22.14 2.11 -24.92
N GLU A 27 21.40 1.08 -25.33
CA GLU A 27 20.51 1.06 -26.49
C GLU A 27 19.11 1.65 -26.21
N GLY A 28 18.86 2.08 -24.96
CA GLY A 28 17.60 2.71 -24.54
C GLY A 28 16.52 1.73 -24.06
N ALA A 29 16.84 0.45 -23.86
CA ALA A 29 15.87 -0.51 -23.34
C ALA A 29 15.65 -0.34 -21.83
N MET A 30 14.38 -0.34 -21.39
CA MET A 30 14.03 -0.34 -19.97
C MET A 30 13.93 -1.79 -19.45
N VAL A 31 14.78 -2.14 -18.49
CA VAL A 31 14.84 -3.48 -17.89
C VAL A 31 14.57 -3.38 -16.40
N ASP A 32 13.54 -4.09 -15.93
CA ASP A 32 13.32 -4.31 -14.52
C ASP A 32 14.11 -5.54 -14.07
N VAL A 33 15.06 -5.35 -13.16
CA VAL A 33 15.90 -6.42 -12.62
C VAL A 33 15.36 -6.99 -11.31
N THR A 34 14.31 -6.37 -10.75
CA THR A 34 13.73 -6.76 -9.47
C THR A 34 12.76 -7.92 -9.66
N PRO A 35 13.02 -9.10 -9.05
CA PRO A 35 12.08 -10.23 -9.11
C PRO A 35 10.70 -9.85 -8.58
N LYS A 36 9.65 -10.34 -9.24
CA LYS A 36 8.26 -10.08 -8.82
C LYS A 36 7.70 -11.24 -8.01
N PRO A 37 6.91 -10.98 -6.96
CA PRO A 37 6.52 -12.01 -6.00
C PRO A 37 5.68 -13.14 -6.62
N GLN A 38 4.94 -12.87 -7.70
CA GLN A 38 4.12 -13.85 -8.41
C GLN A 38 4.72 -14.26 -9.77
N GLY A 39 6.00 -13.92 -10.01
CA GLY A 39 6.72 -14.33 -11.21
C GLY A 39 6.36 -13.53 -12.47
N GLU A 40 5.78 -12.34 -12.33
CA GLU A 40 5.51 -11.44 -13.45
C GLU A 40 6.78 -11.17 -14.26
N THR A 41 6.71 -11.36 -15.57
CA THR A 41 7.84 -11.17 -16.49
C THR A 41 7.87 -9.79 -17.14
N ARG A 42 6.83 -8.98 -16.90
CA ARG A 42 6.67 -7.62 -17.41
C ARG A 42 5.90 -6.78 -16.40
N ILE A 43 6.23 -5.50 -16.34
CA ILE A 43 5.49 -4.50 -15.57
C ILE A 43 5.00 -3.37 -16.47
N LEU A 44 3.92 -2.72 -16.06
CA LEU A 44 3.53 -1.43 -16.61
C LEU A 44 4.31 -0.35 -15.84
N PHE A 45 5.27 0.30 -16.51
CA PHE A 45 6.14 1.31 -15.91
C PHE A 45 5.89 2.68 -16.53
N VAL A 46 5.75 3.70 -15.67
CA VAL A 46 5.61 5.10 -16.04
C VAL A 46 6.86 5.85 -15.55
N PRO A 47 7.80 6.21 -16.44
CA PRO A 47 8.96 7.02 -16.07
C PRO A 47 8.56 8.36 -15.48
N ASP A 48 9.24 8.80 -14.42
CA ASP A 48 9.12 10.15 -13.87
C ASP A 48 10.53 10.76 -13.74
N PRO A 49 11.07 11.36 -14.82
CA PRO A 49 12.46 11.83 -14.85
C PRO A 49 12.73 12.98 -13.87
N ARG A 50 11.69 13.57 -13.28
CA ARG A 50 11.81 14.59 -12.24
C ARG A 50 12.09 13.99 -10.86
N ARG A 51 11.94 12.68 -10.70
CA ARG A 51 12.19 11.97 -9.44
C ARG A 51 13.52 11.24 -9.50
N CYS A 52 14.20 11.25 -8.37
CA CYS A 52 15.37 10.43 -8.12
C CYS A 52 15.21 9.82 -6.73
N TYR A 53 15.68 8.60 -6.54
CA TYR A 53 15.73 7.99 -5.22
C TYR A 53 16.83 8.66 -4.39
N THR A 54 16.46 9.29 -3.27
CA THR A 54 17.38 10.06 -2.41
C THR A 54 17.77 9.31 -1.14
N GLY A 55 17.64 7.98 -1.13
CA GLY A 55 17.89 7.16 0.04
C GLY A 55 16.76 7.17 1.08
N ARG A 56 15.56 7.59 0.66
CA ARG A 56 14.36 7.61 1.49
C ARG A 56 13.24 6.88 0.79
N VAL A 57 12.53 6.04 1.52
CA VAL A 57 11.33 5.35 1.01
C VAL A 57 10.30 6.39 0.57
N VAL A 58 9.79 6.20 -0.64
CA VAL A 58 8.69 6.99 -1.23
C VAL A 58 7.43 6.15 -1.05
N ASP A 59 6.39 6.71 -0.43
CA ASP A 59 5.12 5.99 -0.30
C ASP A 59 4.48 5.78 -1.68
N ASN A 60 3.74 4.68 -1.80
CA ASN A 60 2.99 4.39 -3.00
C ASN A 60 1.75 5.27 -3.06
N VAL A 61 1.39 5.67 -4.27
CA VAL A 61 0.12 6.36 -4.51
C VAL A 61 -0.94 5.31 -4.77
N ARG A 62 -2.01 5.31 -3.96
CA ARG A 62 -3.09 4.33 -4.05
C ARG A 62 -4.40 5.03 -4.37
N LEU A 63 -5.09 4.57 -5.40
CA LEU A 63 -6.35 5.14 -5.86
C LEU A 63 -7.46 4.09 -5.75
N PRO A 64 -8.53 4.35 -4.96
CA PRO A 64 -9.65 3.42 -4.88
C PRO A 64 -10.42 3.40 -6.21
N LEU A 65 -10.79 2.21 -6.69
CA LEU A 65 -11.57 2.05 -7.93
C LEU A 65 -13.07 2.32 -7.75
N ARG A 66 -13.53 2.51 -6.50
CA ARG A 66 -14.93 2.76 -6.15
C ARG A 66 -15.04 3.46 -4.80
N ASP A 67 -16.18 4.13 -4.58
CA ASP A 67 -16.53 4.65 -3.26
C ASP A 67 -16.86 3.49 -2.32
N ASP A 68 -15.92 3.17 -1.43
CA ASP A 68 -16.08 2.17 -0.39
C ASP A 68 -15.18 2.51 0.80
N GLN A 69 -15.80 2.62 1.98
CA GLN A 69 -15.06 2.94 3.21
C GLN A 69 -13.97 1.91 3.54
N LEU A 70 -14.20 0.63 3.22
CA LEU A 70 -13.28 -0.45 3.52
C LEU A 70 -11.97 -0.30 2.71
N ILE A 71 -12.09 0.10 1.44
CA ILE A 71 -10.92 0.41 0.58
C ILE A 71 -10.18 1.64 1.10
N ARG A 72 -10.90 2.71 1.45
CA ARG A 72 -10.30 3.94 2.01
C ARG A 72 -9.54 3.65 3.29
N HIS A 73 -10.12 2.84 4.18
CA HIS A 73 -9.45 2.42 5.42
C HIS A 73 -8.21 1.56 5.13
N PHE A 74 -8.25 0.67 4.13
CA PHE A 74 -7.08 -0.13 3.74
C PHE A 74 -5.93 0.74 3.24
N ILE A 75 -6.23 1.69 2.34
CA ILE A 75 -5.26 2.66 1.84
C ILE A 75 -4.69 3.47 3.00
N ARG A 76 -5.55 3.97 3.89
CA ARG A 76 -5.13 4.78 5.03
C ARG A 76 -4.22 4.02 6.00
N ALA A 77 -4.51 2.76 6.27
CA ALA A 77 -3.64 1.90 7.07
C ALA A 77 -2.26 1.72 6.41
N ALA A 78 -2.21 1.60 5.09
CA ALA A 78 -0.95 1.51 4.34
C ALA A 78 -0.13 2.80 4.43
N GLU A 79 -0.75 3.97 4.23
CA GLU A 79 -0.10 5.28 4.35
C GLU A 79 0.48 5.50 5.76
N LEU A 80 -0.33 5.23 6.79
CA LEU A 80 0.10 5.38 8.18
C LEU A 80 1.25 4.44 8.52
N LYS A 81 1.23 3.21 8.00
CA LYS A 81 2.34 2.26 8.15
C LYS A 81 3.62 2.82 7.54
N THR A 82 3.56 3.37 6.32
CA THR A 82 4.71 4.01 5.68
C THR A 82 5.22 5.20 6.50
N ILE A 83 4.33 6.04 7.04
CA ILE A 83 4.71 7.17 7.91
C ILE A 83 5.45 6.70 9.17
N VAL A 84 4.95 5.66 9.84
CA VAL A 84 5.58 5.10 11.05
C VAL A 84 6.96 4.51 10.74
N MET A 85 7.07 3.77 9.64
CA MET A 85 8.33 3.18 9.17
C MET A 85 9.34 4.24 8.73
N ASN A 86 8.90 5.39 8.21
CA ASN A 86 9.77 6.45 7.71
C ASN A 86 9.97 7.60 8.72
N ARG A 87 9.68 7.39 10.00
CA ARG A 87 9.80 8.43 11.02
C ARG A 87 11.24 8.65 11.46
N GLY A 88 11.71 9.90 11.42
CA GLY A 88 13.03 10.27 11.92
C GLY A 88 14.16 9.52 11.20
N GLU A 89 15.09 8.96 11.97
CA GLU A 89 16.25 8.21 11.44
C GLU A 89 15.86 6.92 10.70
N ARG A 90 14.65 6.38 10.95
CA ARG A 90 14.16 5.18 10.25
C ARG A 90 14.03 5.42 8.74
N ALA A 91 13.81 6.68 8.32
CA ALA A 91 13.64 7.07 6.92
C ALA A 91 14.85 6.74 6.02
N SER A 92 16.03 6.61 6.62
CA SER A 92 17.30 6.33 5.94
C SER A 92 17.84 4.92 6.23
N GLN A 93 17.08 4.08 6.94
CA GLN A 93 17.45 2.69 7.20
C GLN A 93 17.04 1.82 6.01
N TYR A 94 17.87 0.82 5.71
CA TYR A 94 17.64 -0.15 4.64
C TYR A 94 17.54 -1.56 5.21
N GLY A 95 16.71 -2.39 4.59
CA GLY A 95 16.48 -3.76 5.05
C GLY A 95 15.65 -3.79 6.32
N HIS A 96 16.20 -4.35 7.41
CA HIS A 96 15.48 -4.51 8.66
C HIS A 96 15.38 -3.17 9.42
N VAL A 97 14.16 -2.63 9.54
CA VAL A 97 13.84 -1.43 10.32
C VAL A 97 13.20 -1.83 11.64
N SER A 98 13.75 -1.37 12.76
CA SER A 98 13.15 -1.59 14.09
C SER A 98 12.10 -0.52 14.38
N VAL A 99 10.89 -0.97 14.72
CA VAL A 99 9.77 -0.11 15.09
C VAL A 99 9.16 -0.64 16.40
N PRO A 100 8.88 0.24 17.39
CA PRO A 100 8.16 -0.18 18.59
C PRO A 100 6.82 -0.84 18.25
N ALA A 101 6.53 -1.94 18.92
CA ALA A 101 5.35 -2.77 18.67
C ALA A 101 4.05 -1.96 18.75
N ASP A 102 3.92 -1.09 19.75
CA ASP A 102 2.75 -0.24 19.97
C ASP A 102 2.50 0.78 18.85
N GLU A 103 3.54 1.19 18.11
CA GLU A 103 3.42 2.08 16.96
C GLU A 103 2.93 1.35 15.69
N ILE A 104 3.28 0.07 15.52
CA ILE A 104 3.13 -0.64 14.23
C ILE A 104 2.08 -1.75 14.26
N GLU A 105 1.96 -2.49 15.36
CA GLU A 105 1.05 -3.63 15.47
C GLU A 105 -0.42 -3.27 15.20
N PRO A 106 -0.97 -2.15 15.72
CA PRO A 106 -2.35 -1.78 15.41
C PRO A 106 -2.59 -1.57 13.90
N LEU A 107 -1.61 -1.00 13.19
CA LEU A 107 -1.68 -0.76 11.75
C LEU A 107 -1.56 -2.06 10.96
N LEU A 108 -0.69 -2.98 11.39
CA LEU A 108 -0.56 -4.30 10.76
C LEU A 108 -1.85 -5.12 10.92
N LEU A 109 -2.42 -5.16 12.13
CA LEU A 109 -3.67 -5.86 12.39
C LEU A 109 -4.84 -5.26 11.61
N ALA A 110 -4.93 -3.92 11.56
CA ALA A 110 -5.94 -3.25 10.75
C ALA A 110 -5.77 -3.57 9.26
N GLN A 111 -4.55 -3.43 8.72
CA GLN A 111 -4.28 -3.71 7.31
C GLN A 111 -4.57 -5.17 6.95
N GLN A 112 -4.23 -6.12 7.81
CA GLN A 112 -4.53 -7.54 7.63
C GLN A 112 -6.04 -7.79 7.60
N PHE A 113 -6.79 -7.28 8.58
CA PHE A 113 -8.25 -7.44 8.64
C PHE A 113 -8.95 -6.84 7.41
N LEU A 114 -8.54 -5.63 7.03
CA LEU A 114 -9.09 -4.91 5.88
C LEU A 114 -8.75 -5.63 4.57
N GLY A 115 -7.50 -6.08 4.41
CA GLY A 115 -7.06 -6.85 3.25
C GLY A 115 -7.81 -8.17 3.09
N GLN A 116 -7.99 -8.92 4.18
CA GLN A 116 -8.79 -10.15 4.19
C GLN A 116 -10.25 -9.90 3.84
N SER A 117 -10.83 -8.79 4.32
CA SER A 117 -12.21 -8.41 4.00
C SER A 117 -12.36 -8.11 2.50
N LEU A 118 -11.44 -7.33 1.92
CA LEU A 118 -11.41 -7.02 0.47
C LEU A 118 -11.19 -8.27 -0.38
N ALA A 119 -10.24 -9.13 0.02
CA ALA A 119 -9.96 -10.38 -0.68
C ALA A 119 -11.15 -11.35 -0.65
N SER A 120 -11.99 -11.27 0.38
CA SER A 120 -13.25 -12.02 0.48
C SER A 120 -14.40 -11.40 -0.34
N GLY A 121 -14.13 -10.32 -1.09
CA GLY A 121 -15.13 -9.62 -1.89
C GLY A 121 -16.08 -8.72 -1.09
N LEU A 122 -15.82 -8.50 0.21
CA LEU A 122 -16.71 -7.71 1.06
C LEU A 122 -16.63 -6.21 0.77
N ARG A 123 -17.76 -5.54 0.99
CA ARG A 123 -17.93 -4.09 0.89
C ARG A 123 -18.30 -3.47 2.22
N ASP A 124 -18.23 -2.15 2.27
CA ASP A 124 -18.55 -1.38 3.48
C ASP A 124 -19.98 -1.58 4.06
N HIS A 125 -20.93 -1.99 3.22
CA HIS A 125 -22.33 -2.23 3.58
C HIS A 125 -22.65 -3.71 3.81
N ASP A 126 -21.71 -4.60 3.57
CA ASP A 126 -21.84 -6.03 3.85
C ASP A 126 -21.62 -6.31 5.34
N PRO A 127 -22.09 -7.47 5.84
CA PRO A 127 -21.74 -7.94 7.17
C PRO A 127 -20.23 -7.92 7.40
N CYS A 128 -19.83 -7.39 8.55
CA CYS A 128 -18.43 -7.24 8.91
C CYS A 128 -17.77 -8.61 9.06
N LEU A 129 -16.52 -8.75 8.58
CA LEU A 129 -15.77 -10.00 8.61
C LEU A 129 -15.63 -10.60 10.02
N CYS A 130 -15.72 -9.78 11.08
CA CYS A 130 -15.71 -10.23 12.47
C CYS A 130 -16.94 -11.04 12.91
N ARG A 131 -17.95 -11.19 12.04
CA ARG A 131 -19.18 -11.96 12.29
C ARG A 131 -20.06 -11.43 13.43
N SER A 132 -19.95 -10.15 13.76
CA SER A 132 -20.84 -9.48 14.73
C SER A 132 -22.29 -9.33 14.25
N GLY A 133 -22.57 -9.61 12.96
CA GLY A 133 -23.85 -9.33 12.31
C GLY A 133 -24.05 -7.87 11.88
N GLY A 134 -23.21 -6.94 12.35
CA GLY A 134 -23.24 -5.54 11.92
C GLY A 134 -22.58 -5.33 10.56
N LYS A 135 -23.05 -4.33 9.78
CA LYS A 135 -22.37 -3.90 8.56
C LYS A 135 -20.97 -3.36 8.87
N TYR A 136 -19.99 -3.57 7.99
CA TYR A 136 -18.62 -3.08 8.22
C TYR A 136 -18.57 -1.61 8.67
N LYS A 137 -19.24 -0.71 7.94
CA LYS A 137 -19.25 0.73 8.23
C LYS A 137 -19.82 1.12 9.60
N ARG A 138 -20.59 0.22 10.23
CA ARG A 138 -21.18 0.38 11.56
C ARG A 138 -20.51 -0.51 12.63
N CYS A 139 -19.50 -1.28 12.25
CA CYS A 139 -18.74 -2.16 13.13
C CYS A 139 -17.28 -1.71 13.14
N HIS A 140 -16.36 -2.46 12.53
CA HIS A 140 -14.94 -2.11 12.46
C HIS A 140 -14.70 -0.77 11.74
N GLY A 141 -15.58 -0.36 10.81
CA GLY A 141 -15.53 0.97 10.22
C GLY A 141 -15.69 2.12 11.23
N HIS A 142 -16.37 1.89 12.37
CA HIS A 142 -16.39 2.86 13.47
C HIS A 142 -15.19 2.69 14.40
N GLN A 143 -14.84 1.43 14.72
CA GLN A 143 -13.75 1.11 15.65
C GLN A 143 -12.38 1.55 15.14
N PHE A 144 -12.18 1.59 13.82
CA PHE A 144 -10.92 2.06 13.24
C PHE A 144 -10.79 3.58 13.17
N LYS A 145 -11.85 4.37 13.42
CA LYS A 145 -11.78 5.84 13.37
C LYS A 145 -10.67 6.45 14.23
N PRO A 146 -10.45 6.02 15.49
CA PRO A 146 -9.37 6.57 16.31
C PRO A 146 -7.98 6.28 15.74
N LEU A 147 -7.81 5.14 15.05
CA LEU A 147 -6.54 4.70 14.48
C LEU A 147 -6.25 5.34 13.12
N LEU A 148 -7.24 5.35 12.22
CA LEU A 148 -7.06 5.73 10.82
C LEU A 148 -7.31 7.23 10.57
N GLY A 149 -7.97 7.92 11.50
CA GLY A 149 -8.45 9.28 11.29
C GLY A 149 -9.80 9.33 10.55
N ARG A 150 -10.24 10.55 10.22
CA ARG A 150 -11.46 10.77 9.42
C ARG A 150 -11.21 10.54 7.94
#